data_AF-A0A7Y5S3D7-F1
#
_entry.id   AF-A0A7Y5S3D7-F1
#
_cell.length_a   1.000
_cell.length_b   1.000
_cell.length_c   1.000
_cell.angle_alpha   90.00
_cell.angle_beta   90.00
_cell.angle_gamma   90.00
#
_symmetry.space_group_name_H-M   'P 1'
#
loop_
_entity.id
_entity.type
_entity.pdbx_description
1 polymer ?
#
loop_
_entity_poly.entity_id
_entity_poly.type
_entity_poly.pdbx_seq_one_letter_code
_entity_poly.pdbx_strand_id
1 'polypeptide(L)' 'MNEEQLEFIKALDEYKRVNNRPFPTWTEVLDMVLYLGYRKVAPVGEFKLSKGRQHPRKDRPRE' A
#
# COMPACT_ATOMS: atom_id res chain seq x y z
N MET A 1 -0.36 14.97 -4.26
CA MET A 1 -0.89 14.45 -2.98
C MET A 1 -2.31 14.97 -2.87
N ASN A 2 -3.31 14.09 -2.87
CA ASN A 2 -4.72 14.50 -2.73
C ASN A 2 -5.17 14.36 -1.26
N GLU A 3 -6.36 14.87 -0.93
CA GLU A 3 -6.90 14.88 0.44
C GLU A 3 -7.04 13.45 1.00
N GLU A 4 -7.57 12.52 0.21
CA GLU A 4 -7.68 11.10 0.59
C GLU A 4 -6.33 10.46 0.95
N GLN A 5 -5.27 10.72 0.17
CA GLN A 5 -3.93 10.24 0.49
C GLN A 5 -3.42 10.82 1.82
N LEU A 6 -3.74 12.08 2.11
CA LEU A 6 -3.35 12.73 3.36
C LEU A 6 -4.08 12.12 4.57
N GLU A 7 -5.38 11.88 4.45
CA GLU A 7 -6.18 11.21 5.48
C GLU A 7 -5.70 9.78 5.74
N PHE A 8 -5.44 9.02 4.68
CA PHE A 8 -4.89 7.67 4.79
C PHE A 8 -3.53 7.65 5.50
N ILE A 9 -2.64 8.59 5.20
CA ILE A 9 -1.34 8.70 5.86
C ILE A 9 -1.49 9.06 7.35
N LYS A 10 -2.38 10.00 7.69
CA LYS A 10 -2.67 10.34 9.08
C LYS A 10 -3.19 9.14 9.86
N ALA A 11 -4.12 8.37 9.29
CA ALA A 11 -4.65 7.16 9.90
C ALA A 11 -3.55 6.10 10.12
N LEU A 12 -2.65 5.93 9.15
CA LEU A 12 -1.50 5.03 9.27
C LEU A 12 -0.56 5.44 10.39
N ASP A 13 -0.23 6.72 10.49
CA ASP A 13 0.68 7.21 11.51
C ASP A 13 0.08 7.12 12.91
N GLU A 14 -1.22 7.39 13.05
CA GLU A 14 -1.95 7.17 14.29
C GLU A 14 -1.96 5.69 14.70
N TYR A 15 -2.24 4.78 13.75
CA TYR A 15 -2.19 3.35 14.00
C TYR A 15 -0.82 2.88 14.50
N LYS A 16 0.27 3.33 13.86
CA LYS A 16 1.64 2.97 14.28
C LYS A 16 1.92 3.44 15.71
N ARG A 17 1.50 4.67 16.03
CA ARG A 17 1.70 5.29 17.35
C ARG A 17 0.93 4.59 18.45
N VAL A 18 -0.34 4.26 18.22
CA VAL A 18 -1.20 3.61 19.22
C VAL A 18 -0.76 2.16 19.47
N ASN A 19 -0.36 1.45 18.41
CA ASN A 19 -0.01 0.03 18.51
C ASN A 19 1.49 -0.22 18.73
N ASN A 20 2.31 0.82 18.85
CA ASN A 20 3.79 0.73 18.87
C ASN A 20 4.34 -0.17 17.75
N ARG A 21 3.69 -0.15 16.58
CA ARG A 21 3.99 -1.03 15.46
C ARG A 21 4.47 -0.21 14.28
N PRO A 22 5.80 -0.06 14.07
CA PRO A 22 6.33 0.80 13.02
C PRO A 22 5.97 0.32 11.61
N PHE A 23 5.75 -0.99 11.45
CA PHE A 23 5.40 -1.62 10.18
C PHE A 23 4.11 -2.45 10.35
N PRO A 24 2.94 -1.90 10.03
CA PRO A 24 1.71 -2.68 9.97
C PRO A 24 1.80 -3.76 8.89
N THR A 25 1.11 -4.87 9.14
CA THR A 25 0.89 -5.94 8.16
C THR A 25 -0.11 -5.49 7.10
N TRP A 26 -0.06 -6.10 5.91
CA TRP A 26 -1.02 -5.81 4.84
C TRP A 26 -2.48 -6.09 5.22
N THR A 27 -2.71 -7.02 6.15
CA THR A 27 -4.04 -7.27 6.73
C THR A 27 -4.52 -6.10 7.59
N GLU A 28 -3.66 -5.54 8.44
CA GLU A 28 -4.03 -4.35 9.25
C GLU A 28 -4.24 -3.11 8.38
N VAL A 29 -3.45 -2.98 7.30
CA VAL A 29 -3.67 -1.92 6.31
C VAL A 29 -5.04 -2.09 5.65
N LEU A 30 -5.44 -3.32 5.31
CA LEU A 30 -6.77 -3.57 4.77
C LEU A 30 -7.87 -3.21 5.77
N ASP A 31 -7.73 -3.59 7.04
CA ASP A 31 -8.69 -3.25 8.09
C ASP A 31 -8.82 -1.73 8.28
N MET A 32 -7.70 -0.99 8.20
CA MET A 32 -7.70 0.47 8.27
C MET A 32 -8.41 1.12 7.08
N VAL A 33 -8.18 0.62 5.87
CA VAL A 33 -8.88 1.08 4.67
C VAL A 33 -10.38 0.86 4.82
N LEU A 34 -10.81 -0.30 5.34
CA LEU A 34 -12.22 -0.57 5.63
C LEU A 34 -12.78 0.36 6.71
N TYR A 35 -12.01 0.65 7.77
CA TYR A 35 -12.40 1.58 8.84
C TYR A 35 -12.59 3.02 8.35
N LEU A 36 -11.76 3.47 7.40
CA LEU A 36 -11.91 4.77 6.73
C LEU A 36 -13.15 4.85 5.81
N GLY A 37 -13.93 3.77 5.69
CA GLY A 37 -15.17 3.73 4.92
C GLY A 37 -14.98 3.36 3.45
N TYR A 38 -13.76 2.98 3.04
CA TYR A 38 -13.54 2.48 1.70
C TYR A 38 -14.21 1.11 1.53
N ARG A 39 -14.93 0.96 0.41
CA ARG A 39 -15.62 -0.29 0.06
C ARG A 39 -15.23 -0.76 -1.32
N LYS A 40 -15.12 -2.08 -1.47
CA LYS A 40 -14.91 -2.72 -2.77
C LYS A 40 -16.21 -2.66 -3.58
N VAL A 41 -16.32 -1.72 -4.50
CA VAL A 41 -17.51 -1.53 -5.37
C VAL A 41 -17.40 -2.19 -6.74
N ALA A 42 -16.20 -2.62 -7.11
CA ALA A 42 -15.92 -3.26 -8.40
C ALA A 42 -15.57 -4.74 -8.19
N PRO A 43 -15.87 -5.60 -9.20
CA PRO A 43 -15.28 -6.93 -9.24
C PRO A 43 -13.76 -6.83 -9.23
N VAL A 44 -13.09 -7.93 -8.91
CA VAL A 44 -11.63 -8.01 -9.06
C VAL A 44 -11.31 -7.70 -10.51
N GLY A 45 -10.71 -6.54 -10.78
CA GLY A 45 -10.24 -6.20 -12.12
C GLY A 45 -9.13 -7.16 -12.53
N GLU A 46 -8.83 -7.26 -13.84
CA GLU A 46 -7.60 -7.93 -14.28
C GLU A 46 -6.42 -7.29 -13.57
N PHE A 47 -5.84 -8.03 -12.62
CA PHE A 47 -4.74 -7.57 -11.80
C PHE A 47 -3.47 -7.55 -12.64
N LYS A 48 -3.29 -6.53 -13.49
CA LYS A 48 -2.04 -6.27 -14.19
C LYS A 48 -1.06 -5.64 -13.21
N LEU A 49 -0.43 -6.48 -12.39
CA LEU A 49 0.69 -6.16 -11.50
C LEU A 49 1.97 -5.76 -12.27
N SER A 50 1.82 -5.12 -13.43
CA SER A 50 2.86 -4.85 -14.39
C SER A 50 2.89 -3.36 -14.71
N LYS A 51 3.42 -2.55 -13.78
CA LYS A 51 4.48 -1.68 -14.25
C LYS A 51 5.66 -2.62 -14.48
N GLY A 52 5.86 -3.04 -15.74
CA GLY A 52 7.07 -3.76 -16.12
C GLY A 52 8.28 -3.05 -15.53
N ARG A 53 9.30 -3.81 -15.11
CA ARG A 53 10.52 -3.25 -14.47
C ARG A 53 10.94 -1.98 -15.21
N GLN A 54 10.85 -0.83 -14.56
CA GLN A 54 11.24 0.46 -15.16
C GLN A 54 12.75 0.54 -15.40
N HIS A 55 13.52 -0.39 -14.81
CA HIS A 55 14.96 -0.46 -15.00
C HIS A 55 15.34 -1.84 -15.58
N PRO A 56 16.00 -1.89 -16.75
CA PRO A 56 16.66 -3.11 -17.19
C PRO A 56 17.70 -3.50 -16.14
N ARG A 57 17.81 -4.81 -15.82
CA ARG A 57 18.93 -5.29 -15.02
C ARG A 57 20.18 -5.02 -15.87
N LYS A 58 21.12 -4.20 -15.37
CA LYS A 58 22.48 -4.23 -15.90
C LYS A 58 23.00 -5.62 -15.61
N ASP A 59 23.14 -6.46 -16.63
CA ASP A 59 23.79 -7.76 -16.48
C ASP A 59 25.20 -7.49 -15.94
N ARG A 60 25.43 -7.85 -14.68
CA ARG A 60 26.77 -7.84 -14.11
C ARG A 60 27.44 -9.09 -14.68
N PRO A 61 28.57 -8.97 -15.42
CA PRO A 61 29.29 -10.14 -15.86
C PRO A 61 29.69 -10.98 -14.64
N ARG A 62 29.50 -12.30 -14.73
CA ARG A 62 29.99 -13.23 -13.72
C ARG A 62 31.50 -13.33 -13.94
N GLU A 63 32.27 -12.86 -12.96
CA GLU A 63 33.68 -13.26 -12.76
C GLU A 63 33.75 -14.73 -12.34
#